data_AF-A0A2U3RCK6-F1
#
_entry.id   AF-A0A2U3RCK6-F1
#
_cell.length_a   1.000
_cell.length_b   1.000
_cell.length_c   1.000
_cell.angle_alpha   90.00
_cell.angle_beta   90.00
_cell.angle_gamma   90.00
#
_symmetry.space_group_name_H-M   'P 1'
#
loop_
_entity.id
_entity.type
_entity.pdbx_description
1 polymer ?
#
loop_
_entity_poly.entity_id
_entity_poly.type
_entity_poly.pdbx_seq_one_letter_code
_entity_poly.pdbx_strand_id
1 'polypeptide(L)'
;MDKTLRQQAQEYKNLYAIRAKKLDLDKIQTVSTELTTYLLFYAIIKDDFHPFKALVKSGAKIDTVDEFGNLPVHYFNTNLRILEYIVKKDKKCINKPNSLGQTILHIAAKENNYKAVKYLLQSGAKKY
;
A
#
# COMPACT_ATOMS: atom_id res chain seq x y z
N MET A 1 -10.98 -0.39 -24.73
CA MET A 1 -9.98 -0.79 -23.71
C MET A 1 -8.60 -0.40 -24.23
N ASP A 2 -8.34 0.89 -24.39
CA ASP A 2 -7.89 1.87 -23.40
C ASP A 2 -6.34 1.94 -23.34
N LYS A 3 -5.80 2.71 -24.31
CA LYS A 3 -4.37 2.95 -24.52
C LYS A 3 -3.74 3.73 -23.34
N THR A 4 -4.56 4.33 -22.48
CA THR A 4 -4.19 5.18 -21.35
C THR A 4 -3.61 4.38 -20.17
N LEU A 5 -4.09 3.15 -19.94
CA LEU A 5 -3.56 2.23 -18.90
C LEU A 5 -2.17 1.69 -19.25
N ARG A 6 -1.89 1.44 -20.54
CA ARG A 6 -0.55 1.04 -21.00
C ARG A 6 0.46 2.18 -20.88
N GLN A 7 0.03 3.42 -21.09
CA GLN A 7 0.90 4.61 -21.00
C GLN A 7 1.21 4.97 -19.54
N GLN A 8 0.21 4.90 -18.64
CA GLN A 8 0.40 5.08 -17.20
C GLN A 8 1.24 3.97 -16.55
N ALA A 9 1.08 2.72 -17.00
CA ALA A 9 1.94 1.60 -16.58
C ALA A 9 3.39 1.79 -17.05
N GLN A 10 3.61 2.46 -18.19
CA GLN A 10 4.94 2.72 -18.74
C GLN A 10 5.66 3.89 -18.03
N GLU A 11 4.96 4.98 -17.68
CA GLU A 11 5.51 6.08 -16.87
C GLU A 11 5.86 5.62 -15.44
N TYR A 12 5.08 4.70 -14.87
CA TYR A 12 5.33 4.09 -13.56
C TYR A 12 6.51 3.09 -13.60
N LYS A 13 6.65 2.33 -14.71
CA LYS A 13 7.83 1.49 -15.03
C LYS A 13 9.12 2.30 -15.04
N ASN A 14 9.07 3.54 -15.53
CA ASN A 14 10.24 4.41 -15.62
C ASN A 14 10.64 4.98 -14.25
N LEU A 15 9.69 5.32 -13.38
CA LEU A 15 9.98 5.87 -12.04
C LEU A 15 10.64 4.86 -11.09
N TYR A 16 10.21 3.59 -11.13
CA TYR A 16 10.81 2.52 -10.32
C TYR A 16 12.15 2.05 -10.89
N ALA A 17 12.27 2.00 -12.22
CA ALA A 17 13.54 1.68 -12.90
C ALA A 17 14.66 2.71 -12.61
N ILE A 18 14.33 3.96 -12.29
CA ILE A 18 15.32 5.00 -11.92
C ILE A 18 15.80 4.83 -10.47
N ARG A 19 14.96 4.34 -9.54
CA ARG A 19 15.37 4.03 -8.16
C ARG A 19 16.11 2.69 -8.05
N ALA A 20 15.72 1.72 -8.87
CA ALA A 20 16.39 0.42 -9.04
C ALA A 20 17.70 0.50 -9.83
N LYS A 21 18.06 1.63 -10.46
CA LYS A 21 19.32 1.79 -11.20
C LYS A 21 20.61 1.72 -10.34
N LYS A 22 20.48 1.48 -9.03
CA LYS A 22 21.60 1.08 -8.14
C LYS A 22 21.53 -0.40 -7.70
N LEU A 23 20.64 -1.19 -8.29
CA LEU A 23 20.47 -2.61 -8.07
C LEU A 23 20.65 -3.31 -9.43
N ASP A 24 21.71 -4.10 -9.59
CA ASP A 24 22.05 -4.80 -10.84
C ASP A 24 20.85 -5.51 -11.46
N LEU A 25 20.40 -4.98 -12.60
CA LEU A 25 19.25 -5.47 -13.37
C LEU A 25 19.46 -6.91 -13.89
N ASP A 26 20.70 -7.40 -13.90
CA ASP A 26 21.05 -8.74 -14.40
C ASP A 26 20.77 -9.88 -13.40
N LYS A 27 20.37 -9.58 -12.15
CA LYS A 27 20.08 -10.60 -11.12
C LYS A 27 18.59 -10.96 -10.97
N ILE A 28 17.70 -10.38 -11.79
CA ILE A 28 16.26 -10.59 -11.71
C ILE A 28 15.86 -11.92 -12.37
N GLN A 29 16.28 -13.03 -11.78
CA GLN A 29 15.84 -14.39 -12.14
C GLN A 29 14.90 -15.01 -11.09
N THR A 30 14.50 -14.26 -10.06
CA THR A 30 13.45 -14.65 -9.12
C THR A 30 12.21 -13.82 -9.40
N VAL A 31 11.03 -14.44 -9.47
CA VAL A 31 9.75 -13.74 -9.29
C VAL A 31 9.74 -13.29 -7.83
N SER A 32 10.48 -12.23 -7.56
CA SER A 32 10.93 -11.87 -6.22
C SER A 32 9.78 -11.21 -5.46
N THR A 33 9.70 -11.49 -4.18
CA THR A 33 8.81 -10.86 -3.19
C THR A 33 8.73 -9.33 -3.28
N GLU A 34 9.72 -8.68 -3.89
CA GLU A 34 9.80 -7.23 -4.04
C GLU A 34 8.85 -6.71 -5.14
N LEU A 35 8.78 -7.39 -6.29
CA LEU A 35 7.85 -7.01 -7.36
C LEU A 35 6.38 -7.18 -6.92
N THR A 36 6.07 -8.26 -6.20
CA THR A 36 4.73 -8.52 -5.67
C THR A 36 4.33 -7.50 -4.61
N THR A 37 5.26 -7.09 -3.75
CA THR A 37 5.06 -6.00 -2.78
C THR A 37 4.79 -4.68 -3.51
N TYR A 38 5.56 -4.33 -4.54
CA TYR A 38 5.33 -3.12 -5.32
C TYR A 38 3.96 -3.08 -6.00
N LEU A 39 3.55 -4.18 -6.63
CA LEU A 39 2.23 -4.28 -7.25
C LEU A 39 1.09 -4.12 -6.22
N LEU A 40 1.33 -4.58 -4.98
CA LEU A 40 0.38 -4.39 -3.88
C LEU A 40 0.22 -2.90 -3.54
N PHE A 41 1.33 -2.16 -3.39
CA PHE A 41 1.28 -0.71 -3.18
C PHE A 41 0.52 -0.02 -4.31
N TYR A 42 0.79 -0.38 -5.57
CA TYR A 42 0.08 0.19 -6.71
C TYR A 42 -1.43 -0.06 -6.66
N ALA A 43 -1.86 -1.30 -6.36
CA ALA A 43 -3.28 -1.64 -6.25
C ALA A 43 -3.99 -0.84 -5.15
N ILE A 44 -3.31 -0.60 -4.02
CA ILE A 44 -3.82 0.21 -2.91
C ILE A 44 -3.97 1.68 -3.32
N ILE A 45 -2.93 2.25 -3.94
CA ILE A 45 -2.93 3.66 -4.40
C ILE A 45 -4.03 3.88 -5.45
N LYS A 46 -4.28 2.89 -6.30
CA LYS A 46 -5.37 2.93 -7.30
C LYS A 46 -6.75 2.60 -6.72
N ASP A 47 -6.83 2.35 -5.41
CA ASP A 47 -8.06 2.05 -4.68
C ASP A 47 -8.80 0.80 -5.19
N ASP A 48 -8.08 -0.09 -5.91
CA ASP A 48 -8.67 -1.24 -6.60
C ASP A 48 -8.55 -2.53 -5.77
N PHE A 49 -9.68 -2.98 -5.25
CA PHE A 49 -9.76 -4.14 -4.38
C PHE A 49 -9.51 -5.47 -5.10
N HIS A 50 -9.79 -5.59 -6.41
CA HIS A 50 -9.63 -6.84 -7.14
C HIS A 50 -8.16 -7.27 -7.29
N PRO A 51 -7.26 -6.46 -7.87
CA PRO A 51 -5.84 -6.78 -7.96
C PRO A 51 -5.21 -6.85 -6.57
N PHE A 52 -5.61 -5.96 -5.64
CA PHE A 52 -5.16 -6.03 -4.24
C PHE A 52 -5.41 -7.43 -3.64
N LYS A 53 -6.65 -7.93 -3.72
CA LYS A 53 -7.03 -9.23 -3.15
C LYS A 53 -6.31 -10.39 -3.85
N ALA A 54 -6.12 -10.31 -5.16
CA ALA A 54 -5.37 -11.32 -5.92
C ALA A 54 -3.90 -11.37 -5.47
N LEU A 55 -3.24 -10.21 -5.34
CA LEU A 55 -1.85 -10.10 -4.92
C LEU A 55 -1.63 -10.63 -3.49
N VAL A 56 -2.51 -10.29 -2.55
CA VAL A 56 -2.41 -10.81 -1.19
C VAL A 56 -2.61 -12.33 -1.16
N LYS A 57 -3.54 -12.87 -1.96
CA LYS A 57 -3.72 -14.34 -2.09
C LYS A 57 -2.48 -15.03 -2.68
N SER A 58 -1.75 -14.35 -3.55
CA SER A 58 -0.49 -14.82 -4.13
C SER A 58 0.73 -14.63 -3.21
N GLY A 59 0.52 -14.20 -1.96
CA GLY A 59 1.58 -14.08 -0.96
C GLY A 59 2.25 -12.70 -0.88
N ALA A 60 1.65 -11.65 -1.46
CA ALA A 60 2.15 -10.29 -1.27
C ALA A 60 2.10 -9.91 0.22
N LYS A 61 3.21 -9.35 0.72
CA LYS A 61 3.34 -8.95 2.13
C LYS A 61 2.62 -7.62 2.37
N ILE A 62 1.73 -7.61 3.35
CA ILE A 62 0.96 -6.41 3.76
C ILE A 62 1.61 -5.64 4.91
N ASP A 63 2.66 -6.20 5.50
CA ASP A 63 3.33 -5.76 6.73
C ASP A 63 4.76 -5.22 6.50
N THR A 64 5.24 -5.25 5.26
CA THR A 64 6.52 -4.65 4.86
C THR A 64 6.45 -3.14 4.92
N VAL A 65 7.52 -2.48 5.34
CA VAL A 65 7.63 -1.02 5.29
C VAL A 65 8.52 -0.59 4.13
N ASP A 66 8.23 0.55 3.54
CA ASP A 66 9.12 1.20 2.57
C ASP A 66 10.22 2.03 3.26
N GLU A 67 11.01 2.76 2.47
CA GLU A 67 12.08 3.65 2.93
C GLU A 67 11.60 4.79 3.85
N PHE A 68 10.29 5.10 3.85
CA PHE A 68 9.65 6.12 4.68
C PHE A 68 8.95 5.53 5.90
N GLY A 69 9.15 4.23 6.17
CA GLY A 69 8.49 3.53 7.27
C GLY A 69 7.00 3.27 7.01
N ASN A 70 6.50 3.52 5.81
CA ASN A 70 5.10 3.29 5.48
C ASN A 70 4.85 1.80 5.22
N LEU A 71 3.98 1.21 6.03
CA LEU A 71 3.22 0.03 5.63
C LEU A 71 2.35 0.31 4.38
N PRO A 72 2.02 -0.70 3.56
CA PRO A 72 1.09 -0.59 2.44
C PRO A 72 -0.22 0.11 2.80
N VAL A 73 -0.76 -0.18 4.00
CA VAL A 73 -2.00 0.43 4.49
C VAL A 73 -1.90 1.93 4.70
N HIS A 74 -0.73 2.55 4.83
CA HIS A 74 -0.62 4.01 4.90
C HIS A 74 -0.95 4.68 3.56
N TYR A 75 -0.83 3.97 2.44
CA TYR A 75 -1.17 4.49 1.11
C TYR A 75 -2.64 4.30 0.74
N PHE A 76 -3.47 3.76 1.64
CA PHE A 76 -4.89 3.62 1.39
C PHE A 76 -5.53 4.99 1.17
N ASN A 77 -6.47 5.06 0.23
CA ASN A 77 -7.17 6.30 -0.07
C ASN A 77 -8.59 6.27 0.51
N THR A 78 -9.58 5.86 -0.28
CA THR A 78 -10.99 5.88 0.14
C THR A 78 -11.60 4.49 0.35
N ASN A 79 -10.99 3.44 -0.21
CA ASN A 79 -11.56 2.11 -0.20
C ASN A 79 -11.45 1.45 1.17
N LEU A 80 -12.53 1.56 1.91
CA LEU A 80 -12.70 0.94 3.23
C LEU A 80 -12.49 -0.58 3.19
N ARG A 81 -12.75 -1.26 2.06
CA ARG A 81 -12.55 -2.73 1.96
C ARG A 81 -11.08 -3.11 2.01
N ILE A 82 -10.20 -2.30 1.41
CA ILE A 82 -8.74 -2.50 1.50
C ILE A 82 -8.30 -2.29 2.94
N LEU A 83 -8.72 -1.18 3.56
CA LEU A 83 -8.39 -0.86 4.94
C LEU A 83 -8.85 -1.97 5.91
N GLU A 84 -10.13 -2.34 5.86
CA GLU A 84 -10.68 -3.40 6.70
C GLU A 84 -9.95 -4.73 6.50
N TYR A 85 -9.62 -5.07 5.25
CA TYR A 85 -8.93 -6.32 4.96
C TYR A 85 -7.54 -6.34 5.62
N ILE A 86 -6.76 -5.27 5.46
CA ILE A 86 -5.41 -5.20 6.03
C ILE A 86 -5.50 -5.19 7.55
N VAL A 87 -6.36 -4.37 8.16
CA VAL A 87 -6.53 -4.28 9.62
C VAL A 87 -6.99 -5.61 10.23
N LYS A 88 -7.86 -6.36 9.56
CA LYS A 88 -8.28 -7.70 10.00
C LYS A 88 -7.13 -8.73 9.93
N LYS A 89 -6.20 -8.58 9.00
CA LYS A 89 -5.07 -9.50 8.80
C LYS A 89 -3.85 -9.15 9.65
N ASP A 90 -3.58 -7.87 9.84
CA ASP A 90 -2.51 -7.36 10.68
C ASP A 90 -3.05 -6.27 11.61
N LYS A 91 -3.51 -6.66 12.79
CA LYS A 91 -4.03 -5.70 13.78
C LYS A 91 -2.93 -4.78 14.35
N LYS A 92 -1.65 -5.15 14.23
CA LYS A 92 -0.52 -4.35 14.74
C LYS A 92 -0.32 -3.08 13.93
N CYS A 93 -0.80 -3.01 12.68
CA CYS A 93 -0.67 -1.83 11.84
C CYS A 93 -1.44 -0.60 12.36
N ILE A 94 -2.54 -0.79 13.11
CA ILE A 94 -3.50 0.27 13.47
C ILE A 94 -2.82 1.51 14.08
N ASN A 95 -1.85 1.28 14.97
CA ASN A 95 -1.16 2.34 15.71
C ASN A 95 0.33 2.43 15.35
N LYS A 96 0.79 1.75 14.31
CA LYS A 96 2.19 1.80 13.89
C LYS A 96 2.42 3.11 13.13
N PRO A 97 3.28 4.02 13.61
CA PRO A 97 3.60 5.24 12.88
C PRO A 97 4.59 4.95 11.75
N ASN A 98 4.52 5.75 10.69
CA ASN A 98 5.60 5.87 9.71
C ASN A 98 6.74 6.77 10.25
N SER A 99 7.77 7.02 9.44
CA SER A 99 8.91 7.86 9.84
C SER A 99 8.56 9.33 10.12
N LEU A 100 7.37 9.79 9.72
CA LEU A 100 6.83 11.12 10.05
C LEU A 100 5.97 11.12 11.31
N GLY A 101 5.87 9.98 12.02
CA GLY A 101 4.99 9.83 13.18
C GLY A 101 3.51 9.63 12.81
N GLN A 102 3.17 9.53 11.53
CA GLN A 102 1.78 9.42 11.08
C GLN A 102 1.31 7.97 11.16
N THR A 103 0.15 7.78 11.80
CA THR A 103 -0.58 6.51 11.80
C THR A 103 -1.65 6.51 10.71
N ILE A 104 -2.29 5.36 10.48
CA ILE A 104 -3.42 5.24 9.55
C ILE A 104 -4.56 6.22 9.90
N LEU A 105 -4.76 6.51 11.20
CA LEU A 105 -5.76 7.48 11.65
C LEU A 105 -5.41 8.90 11.24
N HIS A 106 -4.13 9.29 11.33
CA HIS A 106 -3.67 10.61 10.88
C HIS A 106 -3.94 10.81 9.38
N ILE A 107 -3.68 9.78 8.57
CA ILE A 107 -3.91 9.80 7.13
C ILE A 107 -5.41 9.87 6.84
N ALA A 108 -6.22 9.03 7.48
CA ALA A 108 -7.67 9.05 7.34
C ALA A 108 -8.30 10.42 7.69
N ALA A 109 -7.78 11.06 8.74
CA ALA A 109 -8.23 12.39 9.17
C ALA A 109 -7.82 13.48 8.17
N LYS A 110 -6.57 13.45 7.69
CA LYS A 110 -6.06 14.40 6.68
C LYS A 110 -6.87 14.35 5.38
N GLU A 111 -7.25 13.15 4.94
CA GLU A 111 -8.04 12.95 3.72
C GLU A 111 -9.56 13.12 3.94
N ASN A 112 -10.00 13.58 5.12
CA ASN A 112 -11.43 13.71 5.48
C ASN A 112 -12.26 12.42 5.29
N ASN A 113 -11.63 11.25 5.41
CA ASN A 113 -12.29 9.96 5.23
C ASN A 113 -13.00 9.54 6.53
N TYR A 114 -14.17 10.13 6.79
CA TYR A 114 -14.97 9.89 8.00
C TYR A 114 -15.27 8.41 8.26
N LYS A 115 -15.50 7.63 7.19
CA LYS A 115 -15.78 6.19 7.31
C LYS A 115 -14.56 5.43 7.82
N ALA A 116 -13.37 5.72 7.27
CA ALA A 116 -12.12 5.14 7.75
C ALA A 116 -11.80 5.57 9.18
N VAL A 117 -11.97 6.87 9.51
CA VAL A 117 -11.79 7.39 10.87
C VAL A 117 -12.68 6.63 11.86
N LYS A 118 -13.98 6.51 11.57
CA LYS A 118 -14.92 5.77 12.42
C LYS A 118 -14.50 4.32 12.61
N TYR A 119 -14.17 3.63 11.51
CA TYR A 119 -13.73 2.24 11.56
C TYR A 119 -12.44 2.05 12.38
N LEU A 120 -11.44 2.92 12.19
CA LEU A 120 -10.17 2.86 12.90
C LEU A 120 -10.34 3.08 14.40
N LEU A 121 -11.14 4.07 14.80
CA LEU A 121 -11.45 4.31 16.22
C LEU A 121 -12.16 3.11 16.85
N GLN A 122 -13.14 2.52 16.15
CA GLN A 122 -13.81 1.30 16.60
C GLN A 122 -12.86 0.08 16.66
N SER A 123 -11.80 0.09 15.87
CA SER A 123 -10.79 -0.97 15.82
C SER A 123 -9.66 -0.77 16.85
N GLY A 124 -9.68 0.31 17.64
CA GLY A 124 -8.70 0.59 18.69
C GLY A 124 -7.56 1.55 18.29
N ALA A 125 -7.78 2.39 17.27
CA ALA A 125 -6.85 3.46 16.94
C ALA A 125 -6.80 4.52 18.04
N LYS A 126 -5.59 4.96 18.37
CA LYS A 126 -5.31 6.00 19.37
C LYS A 126 -5.35 7.38 18.71
N LYS A 127 -5.86 8.38 19.45
CA LYS A 127 -6.09 9.75 18.96
C LYS A 127 -4.90 10.70 19.13
N TYR A 128 -3.78 10.22 19.67
CA TYR A 128 -2.68 11.02 20.20
C TYR A 128 -1.35 10.72 19.51
#